data_AF-A0AAU7PEP3-F1
#
_entry.id   AF-A0AAU7PEP3-F1
#
_cell.length_a   1.000
_cell.length_b   1.000
_cell.length_c   1.000
_cell.angle_alpha   90.00
_cell.angle_beta   90.00
_cell.angle_gamma   90.00
#
_symmetry.space_group_name_H-M   'P 1'
#
loop_
_entity.id
_entity.type
_entity.pdbx_description
1 polymer ?
#
loop_
_entity_poly.entity_id
_entity_poly.type
_entity_poly.pdbx_seq_one_letter_code
_entity_poly.pdbx_strand_id
1 'polypeptide(L)'
;MGPQIDLRALGPQFAMPVYLIQGEQDLVTPAHISKAYFDGLSAPSKEFLLLPRTGHDPNPPMMNAQLKVLTRIRAAALANDAH
;
A
#
# COMPACT_ATOMS: atom_id res chain seq x y z
N MET A 1 -10.37 -22.36 16.47
CA MET A 1 -9.33 -22.31 15.41
C MET A 1 -9.96 -21.63 14.21
N GLY A 2 -9.45 -20.46 13.81
CA GLY A 2 -9.95 -19.78 12.61
C GLY A 2 -9.55 -20.52 11.34
N PRO A 3 -10.20 -20.25 10.20
CA PRO A 3 -9.81 -20.85 8.93
C PRO A 3 -8.36 -20.48 8.58
N GLN A 4 -7.57 -21.46 8.16
CA GLN A 4 -6.24 -21.23 7.58
C GLN A 4 -6.42 -20.69 6.16
N ILE A 5 -6.59 -19.37 6.06
CA ILE A 5 -6.66 -18.66 4.79
C ILE A 5 -5.27 -18.15 4.44
N ASP A 6 -4.70 -18.63 3.33
CA ASP A 6 -3.51 -18.00 2.76
C ASP A 6 -3.92 -16.81 1.90
N LEU A 7 -3.85 -15.60 2.46
CA LEU A 7 -4.17 -14.36 1.74
C LEU A 7 -3.31 -14.17 0.48
N ARG A 8 -2.10 -14.76 0.42
CA ARG A 8 -1.23 -14.68 -0.77
C ARG A 8 -1.79 -15.49 -1.93
N ALA A 9 -2.58 -16.52 -1.65
CA ALA A 9 -3.25 -17.34 -2.65
C ALA A 9 -4.58 -16.75 -3.12
N LEU A 10 -5.11 -15.72 -2.45
CA LEU A 10 -6.45 -15.18 -2.71
C LEU A 10 -6.52 -14.03 -3.72
N GLY A 11 -5.39 -13.51 -4.21
CA GLY A 11 -5.41 -12.50 -5.27
C GLY A 11 -4.26 -11.51 -5.18
N PRO A 12 -3.04 -11.88 -5.61
CA PRO A 12 -1.95 -10.93 -5.76
C PRO A 12 -2.14 -10.02 -6.99
N GLN A 13 -3.23 -10.19 -7.76
CA GLN A 13 -3.46 -9.50 -9.04
C GLN A 13 -4.48 -8.39 -8.86
N PHE A 14 -4.04 -7.16 -9.04
CA PHE A 14 -4.88 -5.97 -9.01
C PHE A 14 -5.02 -5.41 -10.42
N ALA A 15 -6.25 -5.13 -10.84
CA ALA A 15 -6.53 -4.46 -12.11
C ALA A 15 -6.34 -2.93 -12.04
N MET A 16 -5.78 -2.42 -10.93
CA MET A 16 -5.64 -1.00 -10.63
C MET A 16 -4.29 -0.69 -9.99
N PRO A 17 -3.80 0.56 -10.06
CA PRO A 17 -2.58 0.98 -9.38
C PRO A 17 -2.58 0.70 -7.88
N VAL A 18 -1.46 0.25 -7.32
CA VAL A 18 -1.32 -0.05 -5.89
C VAL A 18 -0.23 0.79 -5.24
N TYR A 19 -0.58 1.58 -4.23
CA TYR A 19 0.37 2.35 -3.43
C TYR A 19 0.33 1.87 -1.98
N LEU A 20 1.44 1.34 -1.47
CA LEU A 20 1.54 0.89 -0.09
C LEU A 20 2.44 1.85 0.70
N ILE A 21 1.89 2.49 1.72
CA ILE A 21 2.61 3.44 2.58
C ILE A 21 2.85 2.76 3.91
N GLN A 22 4.13 2.63 4.30
CA GLN A 22 4.58 1.84 5.43
C GLN A 22 5.41 2.71 6.38
N GLY A 23 5.14 2.63 7.67
CA GLY A 23 6.03 3.19 8.69
C GLY A 23 7.29 2.33 8.86
N GLU A 24 8.47 2.96 8.88
CA GLU A 24 9.76 2.29 9.11
C GLU A 24 9.85 1.62 10.50
N GLN A 25 9.16 2.17 11.50
CA GLN A 25 9.19 1.72 12.88
C GLN A 25 7.92 0.97 13.29
N ASP A 26 7.16 0.49 12.30
CA ASP A 26 5.98 -0.33 12.53
C ASP A 26 6.39 -1.74 13.03
N LEU A 27 5.95 -2.07 14.24
CA LEU A 27 6.20 -3.37 14.87
C LEU A 27 5.00 -4.33 14.78
N VAL A 28 3.84 -3.85 14.33
CA VAL A 28 2.61 -4.64 14.17
C VAL A 28 2.59 -5.29 12.78
N THR A 29 2.95 -4.51 11.76
CA THR A 29 3.17 -4.96 10.38
C THR A 29 4.57 -4.58 9.92
N PRO A 30 5.61 -5.36 10.31
CA PRO A 30 7.00 -5.01 10.02
C PRO A 30 7.28 -4.81 8.53
N ALA A 31 8.04 -3.76 8.21
CA ALA A 31 8.27 -3.32 6.82
C ALA A 31 8.82 -4.43 5.90
N HIS A 32 9.67 -5.33 6.40
CA HIS A 32 10.21 -6.43 5.60
C HIS A 32 9.13 -7.45 5.19
N ILE A 33 8.14 -7.71 6.04
CA ILE A 33 7.00 -8.59 5.74
C ILE A 33 6.07 -7.90 4.73
N SER A 34 5.70 -6.63 5.00
CA SER A 34 4.87 -5.84 4.08
C SER A 34 5.50 -5.70 2.70
N LYS A 35 6.83 -5.52 2.63
CA LYS A 35 7.58 -5.42 1.37
C LYS A 35 7.59 -6.75 0.61
N ALA A 36 7.80 -7.88 1.29
CA ALA A 36 7.74 -9.19 0.66
C ALA A 36 6.34 -9.49 0.08
N TYR A 37 5.28 -9.10 0.78
CA TYR A 37 3.91 -9.17 0.26
C TYR A 37 3.74 -8.27 -0.98
N PHE A 38 4.13 -6.99 -0.87
CA PHE A 38 4.03 -6.02 -1.96
C PHE A 38 4.78 -6.46 -3.23
N ASP A 39 5.94 -7.08 -3.07
CA ASP A 39 6.76 -7.58 -4.18
C ASP A 39 6.05 -8.67 -4.97
N GLY A 40 5.27 -9.52 -4.28
CA GLY A 40 4.43 -10.54 -4.90
C GLY A 40 3.21 -10.02 -5.66
N LEU A 41 2.86 -8.73 -5.52
CA LEU A 41 1.69 -8.16 -6.19
C LEU A 41 1.94 -7.90 -7.69
N SER A 42 0.94 -8.12 -8.51
CA SER A 42 0.85 -7.68 -9.90
C SER A 42 -0.18 -6.56 -10.01
N ALA A 43 0.19 -5.44 -10.62
CA ALA A 43 -0.66 -4.28 -10.83
C ALA A 43 -0.18 -3.48 -12.06
N PRO A 44 -1.04 -2.68 -12.73
CA PRO A 44 -0.62 -1.79 -13.83
C PRO A 44 0.50 -0.82 -13.44
N SER A 45 0.49 -0.38 -12.19
CA SER A 45 1.60 0.33 -11.55
C SER A 45 1.57 0.06 -10.05
N LYS A 46 2.74 0.05 -9.41
CA LYS A 46 2.82 -0.09 -7.95
C LYS A 46 3.98 0.68 -7.36
N GLU A 47 3.80 1.20 -6.15
CA GLU A 47 4.84 1.90 -5.39
C GLU A 47 4.76 1.57 -3.90
N PHE A 48 5.92 1.34 -3.28
CA PHE A 48 6.07 1.14 -1.84
C PHE A 48 6.78 2.34 -1.24
N LEU A 49 6.12 3.05 -0.33
CA LEU A 49 6.62 4.26 0.31
C LEU A 49 6.96 3.98 1.77
N LEU A 50 8.26 3.90 2.08
CA LEU A 50 8.73 3.76 3.46
C LEU A 50 8.87 5.14 4.11
N LEU A 51 8.18 5.34 5.23
CA LEU A 51 8.19 6.61 5.96
C LEU A 51 9.14 6.52 7.16
N PRO A 52 10.21 7.35 7.20
CA PRO A 52 11.14 7.34 8.31
C PRO A 52 10.46 7.81 9.60
N ARG A 53 10.90 7.27 10.75
CA ARG A 53 10.39 7.68 12.09
C ARG A 53 8.87 7.61 12.23
N THR A 54 8.25 6.62 11.59
CA THR A 54 6.80 6.46 11.49
C THR A 54 6.43 5.04 11.93
N GLY A 55 5.50 4.91 12.88
CA GLY A 55 5.02 3.63 13.40
C GLY A 55 3.77 3.10 12.69
N HIS A 56 3.06 2.20 13.36
CA HIS A 56 1.82 1.58 12.85
C HIS A 56 0.64 2.56 12.82
N ASP A 57 0.43 3.28 13.91
CA ASP A 57 -0.77 4.08 14.09
C ASP A 57 -0.78 5.31 13.17
N PRO A 58 -1.97 5.77 12.74
CA PRO A 58 -2.15 7.02 12.03
C PRO A 58 -1.40 8.18 12.69
N ASN A 59 -0.60 8.90 11.91
CA ASN A 59 0.18 10.04 12.37
C ASN A 59 0.34 11.10 11.28
N PRO A 60 0.72 12.35 11.61
CA PRO A 60 0.78 13.44 10.63
C PRO A 60 1.70 13.16 9.43
N PRO A 61 2.92 12.60 9.58
CA PRO A 61 3.74 12.18 8.43
C PRO A 61 3.01 11.20 7.48
N MET A 62 2.34 10.19 8.04
CA MET A 62 1.56 9.20 7.29
C MET A 62 0.41 9.87 6.51
N MET A 63 -0.40 10.70 7.18
CA MET A 63 -1.52 11.40 6.54
C MET A 63 -1.04 12.34 5.42
N ASN A 64 0.07 13.03 5.63
CA ASN A 64 0.67 13.88 4.60
C ASN A 64 1.16 13.08 3.39
N ALA A 65 1.76 11.90 3.60
CA ALA A 65 2.19 11.02 2.51
C ALA A 65 0.98 10.50 1.71
N GLN A 66 -0.08 10.07 2.41
CA GLN A 66 -1.34 9.65 1.80
C GLN A 66 -1.94 10.76 0.93
N LEU A 67 -2.06 11.98 1.47
CA LEU A 67 -2.57 13.12 0.72
C LEU A 67 -1.72 13.41 -0.52
N LYS A 68 -0.38 13.43 -0.39
CA LYS A 68 0.53 13.65 -1.53
C LYS A 68 0.34 12.61 -2.63
N VAL A 69 0.24 11.33 -2.27
CA VAL A 69 0.00 10.25 -3.25
C VAL A 69 -1.35 10.47 -3.93
N LEU A 70 -2.42 10.69 -3.17
CA LEU A 70 -3.77 10.93 -3.71
C LEU A 70 -3.81 12.14 -4.65
N THR A 71 -3.20 13.27 -4.26
CA THR A 71 -3.13 14.47 -5.10
C THR A 71 -2.37 14.20 -6.39
N ARG A 72 -1.26 13.47 -6.34
CA ARG A 72 -0.45 13.11 -7.52
C ARG A 72 -1.24 12.26 -8.52
N ILE A 73 -2.04 11.30 -8.04
CA ILE A 73 -2.73 10.34 -8.91
C ILE A 73 -4.14 10.77 -9.32
N ARG A 74 -4.70 11.80 -8.67
CA ARG A 74 -6.11 12.21 -8.84
C ARG A 74 -6.51 12.41 -10.31
N ALA A 75 -5.70 13.13 -11.09
CA ALA A 75 -6.03 13.43 -12.49
C ALA A 75 -6.12 12.15 -13.35
N ALA A 76 -5.14 11.24 -13.19
CA ALA A 76 -5.12 9.97 -13.91
C ALA A 76 -6.25 9.03 -13.46
N ALA A 77 -6.56 8.99 -12.15
CA ALA A 77 -7.66 8.20 -11.63
C ALA A 77 -9.02 8.67 -12.19
N LEU A 78 -9.29 9.98 -12.17
CA LEU A 78 -10.53 10.54 -12.72
C LEU A 78 -10.68 10.31 -14.23
N ALA A 79 -9.58 10.30 -14.98
CA ALA A 79 -9.61 9.99 -16.41
C ALA A 79 -9.97 8.52 -16.69
N ASN A 80 -9.51 7.59 -15.84
CA ASN A 80 -9.80 6.16 -15.99
C ASN A 80 -11.24 5.79 -15.60
N ASP A 81 -11.86 6.52 -14.67
CA ASP A 81 -13.24 6.27 -14.21
C ASP A 81 -14.32 6.80 -15.18
N ALA A 82 -13.94 7.62 -16.16
CA ALA A 82 -14.88 8.23 -17.11
C ALA A 82 -15.26 7.32 -18.30
N HIS A 83 -14.84 6.05 -18.28
CA HIS A 83 -15.01 5.05 -19.34
C HIS A 83 -15.67 3.78 -18.80
#